data_AF-A0A957X105-F1
#
_entry.id   AF-A0A957X105-F1
#
_cell.length_a   1.000
_cell.length_b   1.000
_cell.length_c   1.000
_cell.angle_alpha   90.00
_cell.angle_beta   90.00
_cell.angle_gamma   90.00
#
_symmetry.space_group_name_H-M   'P 1'
#
loop_
_entity.id
_entity.type
_entity.pdbx_description
1 polymer ?
#
loop_
_entity_poly.entity_id
_entity_poly.type
_entity_poly.pdbx_seq_one_letter_code
_entity_poly.pdbx_strand_id
1 'polypeptide(L)'
;LGEVITDQLLLKATGEIQLGIDLSQVHDVFIDGTSIRFNVPQPEIVSVELLPEKSQIYDRRQVLFLSNYTGLETEALEAARQQLRVDVNENSAMLELAEEYGKLKLTEFLRNVGYTDVEVNFVEGNPLP
;
A
#
# COMPACT_ATOMS: atom_id res chain seq x y z
N LEU A 1 -20.48 2.38 -41.51
CA LEU A 1 -19.48 2.21 -40.45
C LEU A 1 -20.10 2.80 -39.21
N GLY A 2 -20.60 1.97 -38.30
CA GLY A 2 -21.31 2.45 -37.11
C GLY A 2 -20.30 3.04 -36.13
N GLU A 3 -20.52 4.28 -35.72
CA GLU A 3 -19.85 4.85 -34.55
C GLU A 3 -20.15 3.95 -33.35
N VAL A 4 -19.11 3.33 -32.78
CA VAL A 4 -19.23 2.67 -31.49
C VAL A 4 -19.37 3.80 -30.47
N ILE A 5 -20.61 4.10 -30.07
CA ILE A 5 -20.88 5.07 -29.02
C ILE A 5 -20.62 4.36 -27.69
N THR A 6 -19.42 4.54 -27.14
CA THR A 6 -19.01 3.96 -25.87
C THR A 6 -19.25 4.95 -24.74
N ASP A 7 -19.88 4.51 -23.65
CA ASP A 7 -19.98 5.29 -22.43
C ASP A 7 -18.58 5.51 -21.84
N GLN A 8 -18.23 6.76 -21.51
CA GLN A 8 -16.93 7.12 -20.92
C GLN A 8 -17.14 7.80 -19.57
N LEU A 9 -16.43 7.31 -18.55
CA LEU A 9 -16.41 7.87 -17.20
C LEU A 9 -14.98 8.31 -16.86
N LEU A 10 -14.79 9.60 -16.57
CA LEU A 10 -13.54 10.11 -16.01
C LEU A 10 -13.71 10.30 -14.51
N LEU A 11 -12.98 9.51 -13.71
CA LEU A 11 -13.01 9.57 -12.25
C LEU A 11 -11.67 10.07 -11.71
N LYS A 12 -11.70 11.10 -10.87
CA LYS A 12 -10.58 11.44 -9.99
C LYS A 12 -10.84 10.83 -8.62
N ALA A 13 -10.19 9.72 -8.34
CA ALA A 13 -10.28 9.05 -7.05
C ALA A 13 -9.19 9.58 -6.10
N THR A 14 -9.58 9.82 -4.85
CA THR A 14 -8.63 10.08 -3.75
C THR A 14 -8.66 8.86 -2.84
N GLY A 15 -7.49 8.35 -2.46
CA GLY A 15 -7.39 7.20 -1.56
C GLY A 15 -6.30 7.38 -0.52
N GLU A 16 -6.39 6.57 0.53
CA GLU A 16 -5.38 6.39 1.57
C GLU A 16 -4.80 4.99 1.43
N ILE A 17 -3.49 4.87 1.61
CA ILE A 17 -2.77 3.60 1.52
C ILE A 17 -1.99 3.42 2.81
N GLN A 18 -2.10 2.24 3.39
CA GLN A 18 -1.36 1.87 4.58
C GLN A 18 -0.27 0.86 4.21
N LEU A 19 0.97 1.25 4.48
CA LEU A 19 2.13 0.37 4.45
C LEU A 19 2.41 -0.16 5.86
N GLY A 20 2.85 -1.40 5.94
CA GLY A 20 3.19 -2.05 7.21
C GLY A 20 4.24 -3.13 7.05
N ILE A 21 4.82 -3.52 8.17
CA ILE A 21 5.82 -4.60 8.24
C ILE A 21 5.17 -5.74 9.01
N ASP A 22 5.07 -6.91 8.37
CA ASP A 22 4.57 -8.10 9.03
C ASP A 22 5.63 -8.69 9.96
N LEU A 23 5.52 -8.38 11.26
CA LEU A 23 6.45 -8.86 12.27
C LEU A 23 6.38 -10.37 12.50
N SER A 24 5.37 -11.07 11.98
CA SER A 24 5.32 -12.54 12.04
C SER A 24 6.38 -13.20 11.15
N GLN A 25 6.94 -12.46 10.19
CA GLN A 25 8.01 -12.90 9.30
C GLN A 25 9.41 -12.47 9.79
N VAL A 26 9.55 -12.05 11.05
CA VAL A 26 10.86 -11.77 11.63
C VAL A 26 11.64 -13.07 11.83
N HIS A 27 12.91 -13.08 11.40
CA HIS A 27 13.79 -14.23 11.53
C HIS A 27 15.23 -13.82 11.85
N ASP A 28 16.11 -14.81 12.03
CA ASP A 28 17.53 -14.63 12.36
C ASP A 28 17.76 -13.70 13.56
N VAL A 29 17.00 -13.94 14.63
CA VAL A 29 17.10 -13.14 15.86
C VAL A 29 18.31 -13.59 16.68
N PHE A 30 19.26 -12.67 16.87
CA PHE A 30 20.43 -12.84 17.72
C PHE A 30 20.36 -11.88 18.89
N ILE A 31 20.56 -12.40 20.10
CA ILE A 31 20.58 -11.62 21.34
C ILE A 31 21.89 -11.91 22.06
N ASP A 32 22.62 -10.86 22.40
CA ASP A 32 23.83 -10.90 23.24
C ASP A 32 23.77 -9.79 24.29
N GLY A 33 23.46 -10.16 25.53
CA GLY A 33 23.25 -9.21 26.62
C GLY A 33 22.14 -8.20 26.29
N THR A 34 22.51 -6.94 26.09
CA THR A 34 21.60 -5.83 25.73
C THR A 34 21.65 -5.47 24.23
N SER A 35 22.36 -6.25 23.43
CA SER A 35 22.37 -6.16 21.97
C SER A 35 21.35 -7.12 21.35
N ILE A 36 20.60 -6.64 20.37
CA ILE A 36 19.67 -7.44 19.57
C ILE A 36 19.84 -7.12 18.08
N ARG A 37 19.92 -8.16 17.26
CA ARG A 37 19.94 -8.10 15.80
C ARG A 37 18.90 -9.05 15.22
N PHE A 38 18.18 -8.62 14.20
CA PHE A 38 17.18 -9.44 13.53
C PHE A 38 16.89 -8.94 12.12
N ASN A 39 16.35 -9.86 11.31
CA ASN A 39 15.89 -9.57 9.96
C ASN A 39 14.38 -9.35 9.97
N VAL A 40 13.92 -8.32 9.27
CA VAL A 40 12.50 -7.97 9.07
C VAL A 40 12.18 -7.97 7.57
N PRO A 41 10.95 -8.32 7.17
CA PRO A 41 10.56 -8.22 5.76
C PRO A 41 10.48 -6.75 5.31
N GLN A 42 10.56 -6.56 4.00
CA GLN A 42 10.24 -5.28 3.36
C GLN A 42 8.79 -4.85 3.68
N PRO A 43 8.50 -3.53 3.82
CA PRO A 43 7.15 -3.05 4.02
C PRO A 43 6.23 -3.44 2.85
N GLU A 44 4.99 -3.81 3.16
CA GLU A 44 3.98 -4.18 2.17
C GLU A 44 2.69 -3.38 2.35
N ILE A 45 1.86 -3.37 1.30
CA ILE A 45 0.55 -2.74 1.34
C ILE A 45 -0.38 -3.57 2.22
N VAL A 46 -0.72 -3.05 3.39
CA VAL A 46 -1.67 -3.64 4.33
C VAL A 46 -3.12 -3.34 3.93
N SER A 47 -3.39 -2.10 3.49
CA SER A 47 -4.72 -1.69 3.05
C SER A 47 -4.68 -0.58 2.00
N VAL A 48 -5.72 -0.54 1.17
CA VAL A 48 -5.98 0.54 0.21
C VAL A 48 -7.44 0.93 0.34
N GLU A 49 -7.68 2.17 0.74
CA GLU A 49 -9.02 2.70 0.96
C GLU A 49 -9.25 3.87 0.01
N LEU A 50 -10.24 3.75 -0.87
CA LEU A 50 -10.74 4.91 -1.60
C LEU A 50 -11.63 5.73 -0.69
N LEU A 51 -11.51 7.05 -0.76
CA LEU A 51 -12.34 8.01 -0.05
C LEU A 51 -13.38 8.54 -1.03
N PRO A 52 -14.61 7.97 -1.06
CA PRO A 52 -15.61 8.35 -2.05
C PRO A 52 -16.03 9.80 -1.90
N GLU A 53 -16.07 10.30 -0.67
CA GLU A 53 -16.41 11.69 -0.33
C GLU A 53 -15.40 12.71 -0.87
N LYS A 54 -14.15 12.29 -1.10
CA LYS A 54 -13.07 13.10 -1.67
C LYS A 54 -12.82 12.77 -3.15
N SER A 55 -13.63 11.91 -3.73
CA SER A 55 -13.53 11.47 -5.13
C SER A 55 -14.60 12.17 -5.96
N GLN A 56 -14.26 12.57 -7.18
CA GLN A 56 -15.16 13.33 -8.05
C GLN A 56 -15.23 12.71 -9.44
N ILE A 57 -16.45 12.57 -9.95
CA ILE A 57 -16.69 12.22 -11.35
C ILE A 57 -16.52 13.51 -12.17
N TYR A 58 -15.52 13.53 -13.04
CA TYR A 58 -15.16 14.70 -13.84
C TYR A 58 -15.94 14.78 -15.14
N ASP A 59 -16.19 13.65 -15.79
CA ASP A 59 -16.95 13.59 -17.05
C ASP A 59 -17.73 12.28 -17.13
N ARG A 60 -18.95 12.36 -17.67
CA ARG A 60 -19.81 11.22 -17.98
C ARG A 60 -20.44 11.47 -19.34
N ARG A 61 -19.96 10.79 -20.37
CA ARG A 61 -20.68 10.70 -21.64
C ARG A 61 -21.64 9.52 -21.55
N GLN A 62 -22.93 9.84 -21.41
CA GLN A 62 -24.01 8.89 -21.30
C GLN A 62 -24.81 8.88 -22.61
N VAL A 63 -24.86 7.73 -23.29
CA VAL A 63 -25.76 7.55 -24.43
C VAL A 63 -27.20 7.47 -23.90
N LEU A 64 -28.09 8.32 -24.42
CA LEU A 64 -29.49 8.51 -23.97
C LEU A 64 -30.36 7.24 -23.86
N PHE A 65 -29.87 6.08 -24.31
CA PHE A 65 -30.58 4.80 -24.31
C PHE A 65 -30.07 3.76 -23.31
N LEU A 66 -28.94 4.00 -22.64
CA LEU A 66 -28.42 3.10 -21.59
C LEU A 66 -28.62 3.75 -20.22
N SER A 67 -29.87 3.69 -19.76
CA SER A 67 -30.22 4.08 -18.40
C SER A 67 -29.66 3.02 -17.43
N ASN A 68 -28.76 3.43 -16.54
CA ASN A 68 -28.34 2.70 -15.33
C ASN A 68 -27.24 1.63 -15.48
N TYR A 69 -26.10 1.95 -16.11
CA TYR A 69 -24.89 1.13 -15.95
C TYR A 69 -24.22 1.40 -14.60
N THR A 70 -24.79 0.88 -13.51
CA THR A 70 -24.17 0.83 -12.16
C THR A 70 -22.82 0.07 -12.16
N GLY A 71 -22.59 -0.77 -13.17
CA GLY A 71 -21.31 -1.46 -13.37
C GLY A 71 -20.14 -0.52 -13.69
N LEU A 72 -20.36 0.55 -14.46
CA LEU A 72 -19.27 1.40 -14.95
C LEU A 72 -18.58 2.19 -13.80
N GLU A 73 -19.37 2.63 -12.82
CA GLU A 73 -18.83 3.27 -11.60
C GLU A 73 -18.04 2.27 -10.75
N THR A 74 -18.54 1.04 -10.64
CA THR A 74 -17.87 -0.04 -9.88
C THR A 74 -16.52 -0.39 -10.52
N GLU A 75 -16.50 -0.57 -11.84
CA GLU A 75 -15.30 -0.83 -12.63
C GLU A 75 -14.28 0.31 -12.52
N ALA A 76 -14.73 1.57 -12.57
CA ALA A 76 -13.84 2.72 -12.40
C ALA A 76 -13.23 2.81 -11.00
N LEU A 77 -14.01 2.49 -9.96
CA LEU A 77 -13.50 2.42 -8.58
C LEU A 77 -12.51 1.27 -8.39
N GLU A 78 -12.75 0.11 -8.99
CA GLU A 78 -11.83 -1.02 -8.95
C GLU A 78 -10.53 -0.72 -9.71
N ALA A 79 -10.62 -0.11 -10.88
CA ALA A 79 -9.47 0.37 -11.64
C ALA A 79 -8.65 1.40 -10.84
N ALA A 80 -9.32 2.33 -10.15
CA ALA A 80 -8.64 3.30 -9.27
C ALA A 80 -7.91 2.62 -8.10
N ARG A 81 -8.50 1.60 -7.46
CA ARG A 81 -7.83 0.81 -6.40
C ARG A 81 -6.60 0.10 -6.95
N GLN A 82 -6.73 -0.50 -8.14
CA GLN A 82 -5.62 -1.20 -8.78
C GLN A 82 -4.50 -0.24 -9.16
N GLN A 83 -4.83 0.94 -9.70
CA GLN A 83 -3.84 1.95 -10.04
C GLN A 83 -3.08 2.42 -8.80
N LEU A 84 -3.77 2.70 -7.69
CA LEU A 84 -3.14 3.07 -6.43
C LEU A 84 -2.15 2.00 -5.92
N ARG A 85 -2.48 0.71 -6.07
CA ARG A 85 -1.56 -0.39 -5.72
C ARG A 85 -0.32 -0.39 -6.60
N VAL A 86 -0.50 -0.21 -7.91
CA VAL A 86 0.62 -0.13 -8.86
C VAL A 86 1.50 1.07 -8.53
N ASP A 87 0.91 2.24 -8.32
CA ASP A 87 1.61 3.48 -8.03
C ASP A 87 2.50 3.36 -6.78
N VAL A 88 2.04 2.67 -5.73
CA VAL A 88 2.84 2.45 -4.52
C VAL A 88 3.94 1.42 -4.73
N ASN A 89 3.64 0.31 -5.40
CA ASN A 89 4.65 -0.71 -5.69
C ASN A 89 5.78 -0.17 -6.60
N GLU A 90 5.48 0.78 -7.47
CA GLU A 90 6.45 1.43 -8.36
C GLU A 90 7.14 2.64 -7.71
N ASN A 91 6.67 3.12 -6.56
CA ASN A 91 7.22 4.28 -5.87
C ASN A 91 8.21 3.87 -4.78
N SER A 92 9.49 3.77 -5.16
CA SER A 92 10.57 3.43 -4.23
C SER A 92 10.66 4.38 -3.03
N ALA A 93 10.38 5.68 -3.22
CA ALA A 93 10.45 6.66 -2.15
C ALA A 93 9.41 6.42 -1.04
N MET A 94 8.21 5.92 -1.37
CA MET A 94 7.21 5.57 -0.36
C MET A 94 7.63 4.33 0.44
N LEU A 95 8.19 3.32 -0.23
CA LEU A 95 8.68 2.11 0.42
C LEU A 95 9.89 2.41 1.33
N GLU A 96 10.83 3.22 0.86
CA GLU A 96 11.98 3.70 1.64
C GLU A 96 11.53 4.45 2.90
N LEU A 97 10.51 5.31 2.77
CA LEU A 97 9.97 6.04 3.91
C LEU A 97 9.32 5.10 4.93
N ALA A 98 8.59 4.08 4.47
CA ALA A 98 8.01 3.07 5.35
C ALA A 98 9.09 2.24 6.06
N GLU A 99 10.18 1.91 5.36
CA GLU A 99 11.35 1.25 5.95
C GLU A 99 11.97 2.11 7.05
N GLU A 100 12.23 3.39 6.78
CA GLU A 100 12.84 4.32 7.73
C GLU A 100 11.99 4.48 8.99
N TYR A 101 10.69 4.73 8.84
CA TYR A 101 9.78 4.85 9.98
C TYR A 101 9.64 3.53 10.74
N GLY A 102 9.57 2.41 10.03
CA GLY A 102 9.52 1.08 10.63
C GLY A 102 10.74 0.79 11.49
N LYS A 103 11.94 1.05 10.94
CA LYS A 103 13.22 0.93 11.64
C LYS A 103 13.26 1.78 12.90
N LEU A 104 12.85 3.05 12.78
CA LEU A 104 12.81 3.98 13.91
C LEU A 104 11.89 3.46 15.01
N LYS A 105 10.66 3.06 14.68
CA LYS A 105 9.66 2.62 15.65
C LYS A 105 10.04 1.31 16.35
N LEU A 106 10.58 0.34 15.60
CA LEU A 106 11.08 -0.90 16.18
C LEU A 106 12.28 -0.66 17.10
N THR A 107 13.19 0.23 16.69
CA THR A 107 14.35 0.62 17.50
C THR A 107 13.92 1.30 18.80
N GLU A 108 12.98 2.25 18.73
CA GLU A 108 12.40 2.93 19.90
C GLU A 108 11.73 1.93 20.85
N PHE A 109 10.91 1.01 20.31
CA PHE A 109 10.24 -0.01 21.08
C PHE A 109 11.23 -0.92 21.83
N LEU A 110 12.24 -1.45 21.12
CA LEU A 110 13.24 -2.35 21.70
C LEU A 110 14.12 -1.66 22.74
N ARG A 111 14.42 -0.37 22.54
CA ARG A 111 15.10 0.45 23.55
C ARG A 111 14.29 0.62 24.81
N ASN A 112 12.98 0.86 24.68
CA ASN A 112 12.09 1.02 25.83
C ASN A 112 11.96 -0.25 26.68
N VAL A 113 12.20 -1.44 26.10
CA VAL A 113 12.16 -2.73 26.83
C VAL A 113 13.53 -3.19 27.34
N GLY A 114 14.61 -2.42 27.09
CA GLY A 114 15.92 -2.62 27.74
C GLY A 114 17.09 -2.95 26.81
N TYR A 115 16.88 -3.04 25.50
CA TYR A 115 18.00 -3.20 24.56
C TYR A 115 18.70 -1.87 24.31
N THR A 116 20.02 -1.84 24.41
CA THR A 116 20.81 -0.61 24.20
C THR A 116 21.35 -0.50 22.78
N ASP A 117 21.58 -1.64 22.15
CA ASP A 117 22.14 -1.77 20.81
C ASP A 117 21.16 -2.60 19.98
N VAL A 118 20.55 -1.96 18.97
CA VAL A 118 19.45 -2.53 18.19
C VAL A 118 19.82 -2.41 16.72
N GLU A 119 19.93 -3.56 16.06
CA GLU A 119 20.22 -3.66 14.64
C GLU A 119 19.02 -4.30 13.92
N VAL A 120 18.30 -3.47 13.16
CA VAL A 120 17.18 -3.87 12.32
C VAL A 120 17.65 -3.92 10.87
N ASN A 121 17.59 -5.11 10.28
CA ASN A 121 18.00 -5.36 8.90
C ASN A 121 16.77 -5.74 8.06
N PHE A 122 16.45 -4.93 7.06
CA PHE A 122 15.38 -5.24 6.12
C PHE A 122 15.90 -6.19 5.04
N VAL A 123 15.15 -7.26 4.77
CA VAL A 123 15.50 -8.27 3.77
C VAL A 123 14.37 -8.44 2.76
N GLU A 124 14.74 -8.64 1.49
CA GLU A 124 13.76 -8.93 0.44
C GLU A 124 13.24 -10.37 0.57
N GLY A 125 11.94 -10.49 0.83
CA GLY A 125 11.25 -11.78 0.83
C GLY A 125 11.65 -12.73 1.95
N ASN A 126 10.70 -13.58 2.33
CA ASN A 126 10.93 -14.64 3.31
C ASN A 126 12.03 -15.59 2.77
N PRO A 127 13.16 -15.83 3.48
CA PRO A 127 14.00 -16.96 3.13
C PRO A 127 13.12 -18.20 3.23
N LEU A 128 12.98 -18.90 2.10
CA LEU A 128 12.19 -20.13 2.03
C LEU A 128 12.59 -21.09 3.17
N PRO A 129 11.62 -21.82 3.76
CA PRO A 129 11.90 -22.79 4.82
C PRO A 129 12.82 -23.93 4.37
#